data_AF-A0A9P0AVN7-F1
#
_entry.id   AF-A0A9P0AVN7-F1
#
_cell.length_a   1.000
_cell.length_b   1.000
_cell.length_c   1.000
_cell.angle_alpha   90.00
_cell.angle_beta   90.00
_cell.angle_gamma   90.00
#
_symmetry.space_group_name_H-M   'P 1'
#
loop_
_entity.id
_entity.type
_entity.pdbx_description
1 polymer ?
#
loop_
_entity_poly.entity_id
_entity_poly.type
_entity_poly.pdbx_seq_one_letter_code
_entity_poly.pdbx_strand_id
1 'polypeptide(L)'
;MLLSSLEPLLFSADPNILKYVLGQYSKVLPEDPKARRLFVTSGALRKVQEIETKPGSTLFEYISVINSCFPDEIVRYFSPGYSDSLLEKVEQYSPQLMTVLRETNSENVDVQTDLTTMVDDLSECNQNMDMVDCK
;
A
#
# COMPACT_ATOMS: atom_id res chain seq x y z
N MET A 1 16.60 -25.31 5.93
CA MET A 1 16.78 -25.17 7.40
C MET A 1 18.14 -24.61 7.82
N LEU A 2 19.09 -24.33 6.92
CA LEU A 2 20.40 -23.77 7.33
C LEU A 2 20.36 -22.29 7.75
N LEU A 3 19.45 -21.48 7.21
CA LEU A 3 19.39 -20.04 7.48
C LEU A 3 18.99 -19.72 8.93
N SER A 4 18.12 -20.54 9.54
CA SER A 4 17.67 -20.33 10.92
C SER A 4 18.79 -20.50 11.94
N SER A 5 19.84 -21.26 11.60
CA SER A 5 21.01 -21.42 12.47
C SER A 5 22.00 -20.26 12.39
N LEU A 6 21.98 -19.49 11.29
CA LEU A 6 22.83 -18.30 11.12
C LEU A 6 22.22 -17.05 11.75
N GLU A 7 20.91 -17.08 11.97
CA GLU A 7 20.17 -15.96 12.51
C GLU A 7 20.63 -15.52 13.91
N PRO A 8 20.86 -16.41 14.90
CA PRO A 8 21.42 -16.00 16.19
C PRO A 8 22.78 -15.29 16.07
N LEU A 9 23.59 -15.70 15.09
CA LEU A 9 24.91 -15.09 14.84
C LEU A 9 24.77 -13.68 14.25
N LEU A 10 23.72 -13.42 13.47
CA LEU A 10 23.47 -12.07 12.95
C LEU A 10 23.20 -11.05 14.06
N PHE A 11 22.60 -11.48 15.18
CA PHE A 11 22.25 -10.59 16.29
C PHE A 11 23.32 -10.49 17.38
N SER A 12 24.15 -11.51 17.57
CA SER A 12 25.07 -11.62 18.71
C SER A 12 26.55 -11.67 18.37
N ALA A 13 26.91 -11.86 17.10
CA ALA A 13 28.30 -12.09 16.72
C ALA A 13 29.07 -10.80 16.43
N ASP A 14 30.38 -10.88 16.65
CA ASP A 14 31.31 -9.80 16.33
C ASP A 14 31.35 -9.49 14.82
N PRO A 15 31.76 -8.26 14.43
CA PRO A 15 31.85 -7.84 13.03
C PRO A 15 32.64 -8.78 12.11
N ASN A 16 33.66 -9.45 12.65
CA ASN A 16 34.47 -10.42 11.90
C ASN A 16 33.68 -11.66 11.46
N ILE A 17 32.68 -12.06 12.25
CA ILE A 17 31.81 -13.21 11.97
C ILE A 17 30.65 -12.77 11.06
N LEU A 18 30.14 -11.55 11.25
CA LEU A 18 29.05 -10.98 10.44
C LEU A 18 29.35 -11.05 8.94
N LYS A 19 30.61 -10.82 8.52
CA LYS A 19 31.02 -10.94 7.11
C LYS A 19 30.67 -12.31 6.52
N TYR A 20 30.91 -13.39 7.25
CA TYR A 20 30.64 -14.74 6.76
C TYR A 20 29.14 -15.01 6.74
N VAL A 21 28.42 -14.55 7.77
CA VAL A 21 26.96 -14.69 7.85
C VAL A 21 26.27 -13.97 6.70
N LEU A 22 26.58 -12.70 6.47
CA LEU A 22 26.02 -11.92 5.34
C LEU A 22 26.43 -12.48 3.98
N GLY A 23 27.66 -12.98 3.86
CA GLY A 23 28.13 -13.65 2.64
C GLY A 23 27.37 -14.94 2.31
N GLN A 24 26.75 -15.61 3.29
CA GLN A 24 25.87 -16.74 3.04
C GLN A 24 24.47 -16.28 2.66
N TYR A 25 23.92 -15.26 3.34
CA TYR A 25 22.63 -14.69 2.96
C TYR A 25 22.62 -14.11 1.55
N SER A 26 23.70 -13.43 1.13
CA SER A 26 23.81 -12.85 -0.22
C SER A 26 23.77 -13.89 -1.35
N LYS A 27 24.03 -15.17 -1.06
CA LYS A 27 23.93 -16.27 -2.03
C LYS A 27 22.56 -16.96 -2.01
N VAL A 28 21.90 -17.01 -0.86
CA VAL A 28 20.64 -17.76 -0.71
C VAL A 28 19.41 -16.89 -1.03
N LEU A 29 19.42 -15.61 -0.66
CA LEU A 29 18.28 -14.70 -0.86
C LEU A 29 17.91 -14.45 -2.34
N PRO A 30 18.85 -14.41 -3.30
CA PRO A 30 18.50 -14.31 -4.71
C PRO A 30 17.66 -15.49 -5.20
N GLU A 31 18.00 -16.70 -4.73
CA GLU A 31 17.46 -17.97 -5.24
C GLU A 31 16.19 -18.44 -4.51
N ASP A 32 15.99 -18.07 -3.23
CA ASP A 32 14.90 -18.58 -2.40
C ASP A 32 13.90 -17.49 -1.94
N PRO A 33 12.70 -17.39 -2.55
CA PRO A 33 11.67 -16.45 -2.14
C PRO A 33 11.13 -16.68 -0.72
N LYS A 34 11.10 -17.93 -0.24
CA LYS A 34 10.65 -18.24 1.12
C LYS A 34 11.67 -17.76 2.14
N ALA A 35 12.95 -17.90 1.82
CA ALA A 35 14.04 -17.33 2.62
C ALA A 35 13.94 -15.80 2.70
N ARG A 36 13.65 -15.12 1.59
CA ARG A 36 13.41 -13.66 1.59
C ARG A 36 12.31 -13.25 2.57
N ARG A 37 11.16 -13.93 2.51
CA ARG A 37 10.06 -13.64 3.44
C ARG A 37 10.48 -13.86 4.89
N LEU A 38 11.12 -15.00 5.19
CA LEU A 38 11.56 -15.32 6.54
C LEU A 38 12.54 -14.26 7.07
N PHE A 39 13.53 -13.88 6.26
CA PHE A 39 14.55 -12.87 6.57
C PHE A 39 13.96 -11.50 6.94
N VAL A 40 12.87 -11.10 6.28
CA VAL A 40 12.15 -9.87 6.63
C VAL A 40 11.37 -10.04 7.93
N THR A 41 10.55 -11.10 8.03
CA THR A 41 9.65 -11.30 9.18
C THR A 41 10.39 -11.54 10.48
N SER A 42 11.62 -12.05 10.41
CA SER A 42 12.42 -12.35 11.60
C SER A 42 13.22 -11.14 12.10
N GLY A 43 13.20 -10.03 11.36
CA GLY A 43 13.93 -8.80 11.72
C GLY A 43 15.38 -8.78 11.24
N ALA A 44 15.86 -9.80 10.53
CA ALA A 44 17.21 -9.85 10.00
C ALA A 44 17.51 -8.71 9.02
N LEU A 45 16.53 -8.32 8.17
CA LEU A 45 16.69 -7.17 7.27
C LEU A 45 16.88 -5.86 8.02
N ARG A 46 16.13 -5.64 9.11
CA ARG A 46 16.31 -4.48 10.00
C ARG A 46 17.72 -4.47 10.55
N LYS A 47 18.19 -5.61 11.04
CA LYS A 47 19.53 -5.72 11.60
C LYS A 47 20.61 -5.36 10.59
N VAL A 48 20.44 -5.79 9.33
CA VAL A 48 21.35 -5.43 8.23
C VAL A 48 21.42 -3.92 8.00
N GLN A 49 20.30 -3.19 8.09
CA GLN A 49 20.31 -1.73 7.90
C GLN A 49 21.03 -0.98 9.03
N GLU A 50 21.13 -1.57 10.22
CA GLU A 50 21.86 -1.00 11.36
C GLU A 50 23.38 -1.19 11.27
N ILE A 51 23.88 -2.04 10.36
CA ILE A 51 25.31 -2.34 10.27
C ILE A 51 26.03 -1.18 9.57
N GLU A 52 26.85 -0.47 10.32
CA GLU A 52 27.76 0.53 9.76
C GLU A 52 28.89 -0.16 9.00
N THR A 53 29.04 0.19 7.71
CA THR A 53 30.08 -0.38 6.86
C THR A 53 30.75 0.70 6.02
N LYS A 54 32.05 0.50 5.75
CA LYS A 54 32.80 1.39 4.88
C LYS A 54 32.46 1.08 3.41
N PRO A 55 32.15 2.09 2.57
CA PRO A 55 32.00 1.90 1.13
C PRO A 55 33.24 1.23 0.53
N GLY A 56 33.02 0.27 -0.38
CA GLY A 56 34.09 -0.52 -0.99
C GLY A 56 34.65 -1.65 -0.13
N SER A 57 34.10 -1.88 1.08
CA SER A 57 34.39 -3.10 1.84
C SER A 57 33.58 -4.29 1.32
N THR A 58 34.10 -5.51 1.47
CA THR A 58 33.34 -6.74 1.14
C THR A 58 32.01 -6.83 1.89
N LEU A 59 31.96 -6.30 3.12
CA LEU A 59 30.75 -6.30 3.93
C LEU A 59 29.67 -5.40 3.31
N PHE A 60 30.06 -4.22 2.82
CA PHE A 60 29.18 -3.31 2.09
C PHE A 60 28.63 -3.96 0.81
N GLU A 61 29.48 -4.68 0.06
CA GLU A 61 29.05 -5.41 -1.15
C GLU A 61 27.99 -6.48 -0.83
N TYR A 62 28.18 -7.26 0.25
CA TYR A 62 27.18 -8.23 0.67
C TYR A 62 25.86 -7.57 1.08
N ILE A 63 25.90 -6.46 1.82
CA ILE A 63 24.69 -5.71 2.17
C ILE A 63 23.99 -5.19 0.91
N SER A 64 24.74 -4.69 -0.06
CA SER A 64 24.18 -4.21 -1.33
C SER A 64 23.45 -5.31 -2.10
N VAL A 65 24.03 -6.52 -2.18
CA VAL A 65 23.38 -7.70 -2.80
C VAL A 65 22.14 -8.14 -2.01
N ILE A 66 22.20 -8.13 -0.67
CA ILE A 66 21.05 -8.45 0.17
C ILE A 66 19.92 -7.46 -0.09
N ASN A 67 20.22 -6.15 -0.12
CA ASN A 67 19.23 -5.11 -0.35
C ASN A 67 18.58 -5.22 -1.75
N SER A 68 19.34 -5.58 -2.79
CA SER A 68 18.78 -5.74 -4.15
C SER A 68 17.82 -6.93 -4.30
N CYS A 69 17.74 -7.81 -3.30
CA CYS A 69 16.76 -8.90 -3.25
C CYS A 69 15.36 -8.42 -2.81
N PHE A 70 15.20 -7.16 -2.39
CA PHE A 70 13.96 -6.61 -1.86
C PHE A 70 13.55 -5.33 -2.60
N PRO A 71 12.25 -5.00 -2.66
CA PRO A 71 11.81 -3.70 -3.16
C PRO A 71 12.36 -2.54 -2.33
N ASP A 72 12.67 -1.43 -2.97
CA ASP A 72 13.22 -0.22 -2.31
C ASP A 72 12.37 0.27 -1.14
N GLU A 73 11.04 0.17 -1.25
CA GLU A 73 10.12 0.54 -0.17
C GLU A 73 10.33 -0.31 1.08
N ILE A 74 10.59 -1.61 0.92
CA ILE A 74 10.85 -2.53 2.03
C ILE A 74 12.20 -2.18 2.67
N VAL A 75 13.24 -1.96 1.87
CA VAL A 75 14.57 -1.57 2.39
C VAL A 75 14.50 -0.23 3.12
N ARG A 76 13.78 0.75 2.54
CA ARG A 76 13.56 2.07 3.12
C ARG A 76 12.77 1.99 4.42
N TYR A 77 11.74 1.15 4.48
CA TYR A 77 10.95 0.94 5.69
C TYR A 77 11.81 0.52 6.90
N PHE A 78 12.83 -0.31 6.66
CA PHE A 78 13.76 -0.76 7.70
C PHE A 78 14.99 0.13 7.87
N SER A 79 15.16 1.17 7.04
CA SER A 79 16.30 2.08 7.16
C SER A 79 16.19 2.93 8.44
N PRO A 80 17.29 3.15 9.17
CA PRO A 80 17.29 4.00 10.36
C PRO A 80 16.73 5.40 10.08
N GLY A 81 15.87 5.90 10.96
CA GLY A 81 15.27 7.24 10.87
C GLY A 81 14.09 7.37 9.90
N TYR A 82 13.77 6.37 9.08
CA TYR A 82 12.63 6.46 8.17
C TYR A 82 11.28 6.52 8.90
N SER A 83 11.17 5.90 10.07
CA SER A 83 9.99 6.02 10.95
C SER A 83 9.65 7.48 11.25
N ASP A 84 10.66 8.31 11.47
CA ASP A 84 10.47 9.70 11.86
C ASP A 84 9.94 10.52 10.67
N SER A 85 10.44 10.24 9.47
CA SER A 85 9.90 10.81 8.23
C SER A 85 8.46 10.37 7.95
N LEU A 86 8.08 9.15 8.35
CA LEU A 86 6.68 8.71 8.26
C LEU A 86 5.80 9.45 9.27
N LEU A 87 6.29 9.67 10.50
CA LEU A 87 5.57 10.44 11.52
C LEU A 87 5.36 11.89 11.09
N GLU A 88 6.36 12.54 10.52
CA GLU A 88 6.23 13.90 9.98
C GLU A 88 5.13 13.99 8.91
N LYS A 89 5.02 12.99 8.03
CA LYS A 89 3.94 12.92 7.03
C LYS A 89 2.57 12.74 7.67
N VAL A 90 2.48 12.01 8.78
CA VAL A 90 1.23 11.85 9.54
C VAL A 90 0.83 13.20 10.17
N GLU A 91 1.78 13.95 10.72
CA GLU A 91 1.52 15.29 11.29
C GLU A 91 1.04 16.29 10.22
N GLN A 92 1.53 16.18 8.99
CA GLN A 92 1.14 17.03 7.86
C GLN A 92 -0.17 16.58 7.18
N TYR A 93 -0.69 15.39 7.50
CA TYR A 93 -1.85 14.82 6.82
C TYR A 93 -3.16 15.47 7.29
N SER A 94 -3.87 16.14 6.38
CA SER A 94 -5.22 16.66 6.62
C SER A 94 -6.27 15.76 5.95
N PRO A 95 -7.03 14.96 6.73
CA PRO A 95 -8.04 14.07 6.16
C PRO A 95 -9.22 14.87 5.60
N GLN A 96 -9.54 14.66 4.32
CA GLN A 96 -10.76 15.18 3.71
C GLN A 96 -11.93 14.28 4.13
N LEU A 97 -12.54 14.57 5.28
CA LEU A 97 -13.71 13.86 5.76
C LEU A 97 -14.92 14.28 4.90
N MET A 98 -15.29 13.44 3.93
CA MET A 98 -16.55 13.57 3.21
C MET A 98 -17.69 13.51 4.24
N THR A 99 -18.54 14.54 4.25
CA THR A 99 -19.61 14.85 5.22
C THR A 99 -20.78 13.84 5.23
N VAL A 100 -20.51 12.55 5.04
CA VAL A 100 -21.52 11.48 4.90
C VAL A 100 -22.33 11.25 6.19
N LEU A 101 -21.93 11.84 7.32
CA LEU A 101 -22.67 11.73 8.58
C LEU A 101 -23.74 12.84 8.79
N ARG A 102 -24.01 13.73 7.82
CA ARG A 102 -24.91 14.88 8.03
C ARG A 102 -26.32 14.81 7.43
N GLU A 103 -26.83 13.67 6.99
CA GLU A 103 -28.22 13.60 6.50
C GLU A 103 -28.97 12.35 6.94
N THR A 104 -29.05 12.08 8.24
CA THR A 104 -30.16 11.29 8.81
C THR A 104 -30.51 11.78 10.22
N ASN A 105 -31.16 12.95 10.32
CA ASN A 105 -32.26 13.21 11.27
C ASN A 105 -32.71 14.69 11.23
N SER A 106 -34.04 14.85 11.12
CA SER A 106 -34.86 16.06 11.31
C SER A 106 -34.96 16.97 10.06
N GLU A 107 -36.12 17.28 9.48
CA GLU A 107 -37.48 17.38 10.02
C GLU A 107 -38.56 17.03 8.96
N ASN A 108 -39.62 16.35 9.41
CA ASN A 108 -40.95 16.39 8.79
C ASN A 108 -41.40 17.85 8.74
N VAL A 109 -41.54 18.44 7.55
CA VAL A 109 -42.39 19.62 7.35
C VAL A 109 -43.21 19.36 6.10
N ASP A 110 -44.46 18.99 6.32
CA ASP A 110 -45.51 19.03 5.31
C ASP A 110 -45.56 20.44 4.71
N VAL A 111 -45.12 20.59 3.46
CA VAL A 111 -45.48 21.73 2.63
C VAL A 111 -46.36 21.21 1.51
N GLN A 112 -47.63 21.02 1.85
CA GLN A 112 -48.69 20.94 0.86
C GLN A 112 -48.91 22.35 0.31
N THR A 113 -48.33 22.63 -0.86
CA THR A 113 -48.75 23.76 -1.71
C THR A 113 -49.64 23.23 -2.82
N ASP A 114 -50.94 23.18 -2.55
CA ASP A 114 -51.99 23.11 -3.56
C ASP A 114 -52.32 24.53 -4.06
N LEU A 115 -52.20 24.78 -5.38
CA LEU A 115 -53.22 25.51 -6.15
C LEU A 115 -53.08 25.33 -7.69
N THR A 116 -53.69 24.25 -8.17
CA THR A 116 -54.63 24.09 -9.31
C THR A 116 -54.55 24.92 -10.61
N THR A 117 -54.86 24.20 -11.72
CA THR A 117 -55.34 24.62 -13.07
C THR A 117 -54.29 25.21 -14.02
N MET A 118 -54.04 24.67 -15.22
CA MET A 118 -55.00 24.58 -16.33
C MET A 118 -54.82 23.31 -17.18
N VAL A 119 -55.98 22.72 -17.50
CA VAL A 119 -56.23 21.82 -18.62
C VAL A 119 -56.25 22.63 -19.93
N ASP A 120 -55.99 21.92 -21.03
CA ASP A 120 -56.26 22.27 -22.43
C ASP A 120 -55.36 23.32 -23.11
N ASP A 121 -54.43 22.83 -23.94
CA ASP A 121 -54.26 23.39 -25.29
C ASP A 121 -54.28 22.26 -26.32
N LEU A 122 -55.27 22.38 -27.21
CA LEU A 122 -55.68 21.49 -28.28
C LEU A 122 -54.70 21.49 -29.46
N SER A 123 -54.57 20.32 -30.13
CA SER A 123 -54.70 20.11 -31.59
C SER A 123 -53.77 20.93 -32.54
N GLU A 124 -53.08 20.42 -33.55
CA GLU A 124 -53.25 19.29 -34.46
C GLU A 124 -51.90 19.02 -35.15
N CYS A 125 -51.55 17.76 -35.39
CA CYS A 125 -50.89 17.38 -36.64
C CYS A 125 -51.55 16.10 -37.11
N ASN A 126 -52.46 16.30 -38.05
CA ASN A 126 -53.27 15.31 -38.72
C ASN A 126 -52.46 14.48 -39.72
N GLN A 127 -53.01 13.31 -40.05
CA GLN A 127 -52.79 12.47 -41.24
C GLN A 127 -51.54 11.57 -41.26
N ASN A 128 -51.76 10.29 -40.93
CA ASN A 128 -51.40 9.23 -41.87
C ASN A 128 -52.57 8.25 -41.97
N MET A 129 -53.24 8.34 -43.11
CA MET A 129 -54.14 7.36 -43.68
C MET A 129 -53.27 6.16 -44.08
N ASP A 130 -53.60 4.95 -43.65
CA ASP A 130 -53.71 3.84 -44.59
C ASP A 130 -54.41 2.63 -43.97
N MET A 131 -55.50 2.32 -44.63
CA MET A 131 -56.37 1.18 -44.54
C MET A 131 -55.73 0.04 -45.33
N VAL A 132 -55.46 -1.12 -44.73
CA VAL A 132 -55.38 -2.37 -45.48
C VAL A 132 -56.14 -3.45 -44.72
N ASP A 133 -57.22 -3.84 -45.39
CA ASP A 133 -58.20 -4.86 -45.06
C ASP A 133 -57.70 -6.27 -45.42
N CYS A 134 -58.45 -7.27 -44.91
CA CYS A 134 -58.49 -8.68 -45.33
C CYS A 134 -57.25 -9.55 -45.03
N LYS A 135 -57.40 -10.72 -44.41
CA LYS A 135 -58.42 -11.74 -44.65
C LYS A 135 -58.49 -12.77 -43.51
#